data_AF-A0A1Q6PRF3-F1
#
_entry.id   AF-A0A1Q6PRF3-F1
#
_cell.length_a   1.000
_cell.length_b   1.000
_cell.length_c   1.000
_cell.angle_alpha   90.00
_cell.angle_beta   90.00
_cell.angle_gamma   90.00
#
_symmetry.space_group_name_H-M   'P 1'
#
loop_
_entity.id
_entity.type
_entity.pdbx_description
1 polymer ?
#
loop_
_entity_poly.entity_id
_entity_poly.type
_entity_poly.pdbx_seq_one_letter_code
_entity_poly.pdbx_strand_id
1 'polypeptide(L)'
;MLELKIFSPQESGFVPEIKWNNEELKVAIAEKMKEYNGLVFTEETISEGKKDRANLNKLRGAIDDERKRVKKLCMEPCNRFEKEVKEVLALVDEQINAIDVQIKEVEQIKREEKRKAVQELFESIGFQKFVTLEMIWDEKWLNASVTLSKVENQMKETMYRIGEEVGWKSIRRHWILRRQSRKDRSWLTFRRERKKRLPDRKLRKREEKQRKLLQEKSQRIRKKLRILIMRLKKPRRMTIQELFQNRS
;
A
#
# COMPACT_ATOMS: atom_id res chain seq x y z
N MET A 1 7.96 18.67 44.96
CA MET A 1 8.49 19.44 43.82
C MET A 1 9.84 19.98 44.27
N LEU A 2 10.94 19.43 43.75
CA LEU A 2 12.30 19.84 44.14
C LEU A 2 12.66 21.08 43.31
N GLU A 3 12.65 22.24 43.96
CA GLU A 3 13.06 23.49 43.34
C GLU A 3 14.57 23.70 43.54
N LEU A 4 15.27 24.01 42.46
CA LEU A 4 16.66 24.45 42.46
C LEU A 4 16.76 25.80 43.20
N LYS A 5 17.16 25.77 44.48
CA LYS A 5 17.49 26.97 45.25
C LYS A 5 18.93 27.38 44.97
N ILE A 6 19.12 28.35 44.08
CA ILE A 6 20.38 29.04 43.92
C ILE A 6 20.48 30.09 45.03
N PHE A 7 21.22 29.78 46.09
CA PHE A 7 21.63 30.78 47.06
C PHE A 7 22.83 31.55 46.48
N SER A 8 22.57 32.67 45.82
CA SER A 8 23.61 33.68 45.65
C SER A 8 23.45 34.69 46.79
N PRO A 9 24.42 34.83 47.71
CA PRO A 9 24.71 36.15 48.21
C PRO A 9 25.37 36.90 47.06
N GLN A 10 24.98 38.15 46.83
CA GLN A 10 25.77 39.03 46.00
C GLN A 10 27.15 39.21 46.67
N GLU A 11 28.18 39.31 45.82
CA GLU A 11 29.59 39.62 46.12
C GLU A 11 30.52 38.40 46.37
N SER A 12 31.54 38.27 45.49
CA SER A 12 32.73 37.38 45.55
C SER A 12 32.74 36.03 44.80
N GLY A 13 31.94 35.84 43.73
CA GLY A 13 31.98 34.61 42.92
C GLY A 13 32.27 34.75 41.42
N PHE A 14 32.05 35.92 40.84
CA PHE A 14 32.55 36.21 39.49
C PHE A 14 33.97 36.74 39.62
N VAL A 15 34.91 36.30 38.78
CA VAL A 15 36.21 36.96 38.67
C VAL A 15 35.89 38.43 38.34
N PRO A 16 36.09 39.39 39.27
CA PRO A 16 35.98 40.78 38.91
C PRO A 16 36.97 40.98 37.77
N GLU A 17 36.49 41.56 36.67
CA GLU A 17 37.25 41.97 35.49
C GLU A 17 38.76 41.92 35.72
N ILE A 18 39.50 41.04 35.03
CA ILE A 18 40.95 40.84 35.26
C ILE A 18 41.65 42.17 34.98
N LYS A 19 41.80 42.99 36.02
CA LYS A 19 42.57 44.23 36.00
C LYS A 19 44.02 43.83 36.10
N TRP A 20 44.71 43.97 34.99
CA TRP A 20 46.15 43.77 34.90
C TRP A 20 46.79 45.09 34.49
N ASN A 21 48.09 45.22 34.74
CA ASN A 21 48.85 46.44 34.54
C ASN A 21 49.11 46.75 33.05
N ASN A 22 48.04 46.86 32.27
CA ASN A 22 48.05 47.00 30.81
C ASN A 22 48.62 48.36 30.39
N GLU A 23 48.23 49.44 31.08
CA GLU A 23 48.64 50.80 30.76
C GLU A 23 50.12 51.04 31.08
N GLU A 24 50.63 50.65 32.26
CA GLU A 24 52.05 50.87 32.58
C GLU A 24 52.96 49.94 31.76
N LEU A 25 52.53 48.69 31.46
CA LEU A 25 53.28 47.82 30.55
C LEU A 25 53.35 48.40 29.12
N LYS A 26 52.26 49.00 28.62
CA LYS A 26 52.28 49.67 27.31
C LYS A 26 53.21 50.86 27.29
N VAL A 27 53.22 51.69 28.34
CA VAL A 27 54.12 52.86 28.43
C VAL A 27 55.58 52.41 28.52
N ALA A 28 55.90 51.45 29.39
CA ALA A 28 57.25 50.93 29.54
C ALA A 28 57.76 50.22 28.27
N ILE A 29 56.91 49.46 27.58
CA ILE A 29 57.25 48.84 26.30
C ILE A 29 57.39 49.92 25.20
N ALA A 30 56.54 50.94 25.18
CA ALA A 30 56.64 52.03 24.20
C ALA A 30 57.90 52.90 24.40
N GLU A 31 58.32 53.15 25.64
CA GLU A 31 59.57 53.83 25.96
C GLU A 31 60.79 53.01 25.55
N LYS A 32 60.81 51.70 25.89
CA LYS A 32 61.83 50.76 25.42
C LYS A 32 61.88 50.64 23.90
N MET A 33 60.72 50.65 23.22
CA MET A 33 60.62 50.58 21.76
C MET A 33 61.13 51.84 21.05
N LYS A 34 61.12 53.01 21.70
CA LYS A 34 61.71 54.25 21.15
C LYS A 34 63.22 54.16 21.03
N GLU A 35 63.90 53.43 21.93
CA GLU A 35 65.35 53.19 21.85
C GLU A 35 65.72 52.36 20.60
N TYR A 36 64.79 51.56 20.05
CA TYR A 36 65.01 50.74 18.87
C TYR A 36 64.54 51.40 17.56
N ASN A 37 63.78 52.49 17.64
CA ASN A 37 63.23 53.19 16.47
C ASN A 37 64.30 54.14 15.89
N GLY A 38 64.99 53.70 14.84
CA GLY A 38 66.04 54.48 14.15
C GLY A 38 67.46 53.92 14.28
N LEU A 39 67.66 52.78 14.97
CA LEU A 39 68.97 52.12 15.06
C LEU A 39 69.29 51.35 13.77
N VAL A 40 70.33 51.80 13.06
CA VAL A 40 70.94 51.05 11.95
C VAL A 40 72.02 50.14 12.54
N PHE A 41 71.76 48.83 12.58
CA PHE A 41 72.71 47.85 13.09
C PHE A 41 73.89 47.68 12.11
N THR A 42 75.10 48.02 12.55
CA THR A 42 76.38 47.79 11.87
C THR A 42 77.04 46.50 12.39
N GLU A 43 78.11 46.01 11.73
CA GLU A 43 78.74 44.70 12.05
C GLU A 43 79.15 44.52 13.53
N GLU A 44 79.45 45.61 14.24
CA GLU A 44 79.80 45.60 15.67
C GLU A 44 78.58 45.55 16.62
N THR A 45 77.40 46.05 16.20
CA THR A 45 76.19 46.18 17.05
C THR A 45 75.18 45.05 16.87
N ILE A 46 75.37 44.15 15.88
CA ILE A 46 74.51 42.97 15.63
C ILE A 46 74.45 42.02 16.83
N SER A 47 75.54 41.91 17.59
CA SER A 47 75.61 41.07 18.80
C SER A 47 74.62 41.53 19.88
N GLU A 48 74.56 42.84 20.11
CA GLU A 48 73.67 43.46 21.10
C GLU A 48 72.21 43.42 20.62
N GLY A 49 71.95 43.69 19.34
CA GLY A 49 70.61 43.55 18.76
C GLY A 49 70.05 42.11 18.84
N LYS A 50 70.91 41.09 18.72
CA LYS A 50 70.50 39.68 18.94
C LYS A 50 70.15 39.39 20.40
N LYS A 51 70.88 39.94 21.37
CA LYS A 51 70.56 39.82 22.80
C LYS A 51 69.23 40.51 23.14
N ASP A 52 69.00 41.69 22.58
CA ASP A 52 67.77 42.45 22.81
C ASP A 52 66.56 41.77 22.18
N ARG A 53 66.69 41.22 20.97
CA ARG A 53 65.65 40.37 20.37
C ARG A 53 65.33 39.16 21.24
N ALA A 54 66.34 38.52 21.82
CA ALA A 54 66.15 37.38 22.70
C ALA A 54 65.42 37.78 23.99
N ASN A 55 65.77 38.94 24.57
CA ASN A 55 65.13 39.48 25.76
C ASN A 55 63.66 39.87 25.51
N LEU A 56 63.36 40.52 24.37
CA LEU A 56 61.98 40.85 23.96
C LEU A 56 61.14 39.59 23.72
N ASN A 57 61.72 38.55 23.10
CA ASN A 57 61.03 37.28 22.91
C ASN A 57 60.77 36.54 24.24
N LYS A 58 61.70 36.60 25.20
CA LYS A 58 61.48 36.06 26.55
C LYS A 58 60.36 36.81 27.28
N LEU A 59 60.34 38.14 27.21
CA LEU A 59 59.29 38.97 27.82
C LEU A 59 57.92 38.70 27.19
N ARG A 60 57.86 38.58 25.85
CA ARG A 60 56.65 38.16 25.14
C ARG A 60 56.16 36.77 25.59
N GLY A 61 57.08 35.82 25.74
CA GLY A 61 56.77 34.48 26.25
C GLY A 61 56.16 34.50 27.64
N ALA A 62 56.80 35.22 28.58
CA ALA A 62 56.32 35.35 29.95
C ALA A 62 54.91 35.95 30.05
N ILE A 63 54.60 36.98 29.24
CA ILE A 63 53.25 37.58 29.19
C ILE A 63 52.22 36.58 28.66
N ASP A 64 52.56 35.84 27.61
CA ASP A 64 51.65 34.85 27.02
C ASP A 64 51.39 33.65 27.96
N ASP A 65 52.41 33.22 28.70
CA ASP A 65 52.30 32.13 29.65
C ASP A 65 51.47 32.52 30.88
N GLU A 66 51.61 33.75 31.38
CA GLU A 66 50.76 34.24 32.47
C GLU A 66 49.30 34.42 32.01
N ARG A 67 49.07 34.88 30.77
CA ARG A 67 47.72 34.89 30.15
C ARG A 67 47.10 33.49 30.14
N LYS A 68 47.84 32.47 29.71
CA LYS A 68 47.35 31.08 29.67
C LYS A 68 47.07 30.55 31.08
N ARG A 69 47.94 30.86 32.04
CA ARG A 69 47.79 30.46 33.44
C ARG A 69 46.52 31.05 34.06
N VAL A 70 46.32 32.36 33.94
CA VAL A 70 45.13 33.04 34.48
C VAL A 70 43.86 32.51 33.80
N LYS A 71 43.87 32.33 32.47
CA LYS A 71 42.74 31.73 31.75
C LYS A 71 42.39 30.33 32.28
N LYS A 72 43.41 29.50 32.56
CA LYS A 72 43.19 28.15 33.11
C LYS A 72 42.58 28.21 34.51
N LEU A 73 43.08 29.10 35.38
CA LEU A 73 42.57 29.30 36.73
C LEU A 73 41.12 29.82 36.74
N CYS A 74 40.73 30.66 35.78
CA CYS A 74 39.34 31.11 35.66
C CYS A 74 38.40 30.03 35.11
N MET A 75 38.89 29.17 34.20
CA MET A 75 38.08 28.10 33.60
C MET A 75 37.97 26.86 34.50
N GLU A 76 38.93 26.61 35.40
CA GLU A 76 38.91 25.46 36.31
C GLU A 76 37.67 25.40 37.22
N PRO A 77 37.24 26.49 37.89
CA PRO A 77 35.99 26.52 38.65
C PRO A 77 34.76 26.26 37.78
N CYS A 78 34.70 26.84 36.58
CA CYS A 78 33.60 26.60 35.64
C CYS A 78 33.53 25.14 35.19
N ASN A 79 34.67 24.55 34.85
CA ASN A 79 34.75 23.15 34.42
C ASN A 79 34.39 22.18 35.56
N ARG A 80 34.78 22.50 36.81
CA ARG A 80 34.41 21.70 37.98
C ARG A 80 32.91 21.74 38.22
N PHE A 81 32.32 22.93 38.21
CA PHE A 81 30.86 23.10 38.33
C PHE A 81 30.12 22.36 37.21
N GLU A 82 30.55 22.50 35.96
CA GLU A 82 29.94 21.79 34.83
C GLU A 82 30.01 20.27 35.02
N LYS A 83 31.12 19.76 35.54
CA LYS A 83 31.29 18.34 35.83
C LYS A 83 30.35 17.87 36.95
N GLU A 84 30.29 18.59 38.06
CA GLU A 84 29.39 18.27 39.19
C GLU A 84 27.92 18.30 38.76
N VAL A 85 27.52 19.28 37.95
CA VAL A 85 26.16 19.34 37.38
C VAL A 85 25.90 18.16 36.45
N LYS A 86 26.84 17.80 35.57
CA LYS A 86 26.72 16.64 34.68
C LYS A 86 26.61 15.33 35.46
N GLU A 87 27.34 15.18 36.55
CA GLU A 87 27.24 14.00 37.44
C GLU A 87 25.84 13.91 38.07
N VAL A 88 25.28 15.02 38.56
CA VAL A 88 23.92 15.06 39.10
C VAL A 88 22.87 14.79 38.02
N LEU A 89 23.01 15.38 36.83
CA LEU A 89 22.11 15.13 35.70
C LEU A 89 22.15 13.65 35.27
N ALA A 90 23.32 13.03 35.26
CA ALA A 90 23.45 11.61 34.91
C ALA A 90 22.67 10.70 35.86
N LEU A 91 22.65 11.00 37.17
CA LEU A 91 21.85 10.26 38.14
C LEU A 91 20.34 10.41 37.85
N VAL A 92 19.90 11.61 37.46
CA VAL A 92 18.50 11.85 37.10
C VAL A 92 18.14 11.10 35.80
N ASP A 93 19.00 11.18 34.79
CA ASP A 93 18.82 10.50 33.51
C ASP A 93 18.77 8.98 33.67
N GLU A 94 19.58 8.40 34.56
CA GLU A 94 19.53 6.97 34.88
C GLU A 94 18.14 6.58 35.43
N GLN A 95 17.60 7.36 36.36
CA GLN A 95 16.27 7.09 36.92
C GLN A 95 15.15 7.30 35.89
N ILE A 96 15.26 8.32 35.03
CA ILE A 96 14.32 8.53 33.92
C ILE A 96 14.31 7.31 32.99
N ASN A 97 15.49 6.83 32.60
CA ASN A 97 15.61 5.66 31.73
C ASN A 97 15.05 4.39 32.38
N ALA A 98 15.29 4.20 33.68
CA ALA A 98 14.73 3.07 34.43
C ALA A 98 13.19 3.10 34.45
N ILE A 99 12.60 4.28 34.68
CA ILE A 99 11.14 4.48 34.63
C ILE A 99 10.60 4.23 33.22
N ASP A 100 11.26 4.75 32.19
CA ASP A 100 10.84 4.55 30.80
C ASP A 100 10.84 3.07 30.39
N VAL A 101 11.82 2.28 30.85
CA VAL A 101 11.86 0.84 30.63
C VAL A 101 10.67 0.15 31.31
N GLN A 102 10.39 0.48 32.58
CA GLN A 102 9.26 -0.07 33.31
C GLN A 102 7.92 0.29 32.66
N ILE A 103 7.76 1.53 32.18
CA ILE A 103 6.56 1.95 31.44
C ILE A 103 6.38 1.11 30.18
N LYS A 104 7.45 0.93 29.39
CA LYS A 104 7.40 0.13 28.15
C LYS A 104 7.05 -1.33 28.42
N GLU A 105 7.59 -1.93 29.47
CA GLU A 105 7.25 -3.30 29.87
C GLU A 105 5.77 -3.42 30.22
N VAL A 106 5.24 -2.51 31.04
CA VAL A 106 3.82 -2.50 31.41
C VAL A 106 2.92 -2.27 30.19
N GLU A 107 3.29 -1.37 29.28
CA GLU A 107 2.56 -1.14 28.04
C GLU A 107 2.58 -2.37 27.13
N GLN A 108 3.71 -3.08 27.06
CA GLN A 108 3.83 -4.32 26.28
C GLN A 108 2.95 -5.43 26.88
N ILE A 109 2.97 -5.63 28.19
CA ILE A 109 2.10 -6.60 28.87
C ILE A 109 0.63 -6.28 28.57
N LYS A 110 0.22 -5.01 28.71
CA LYS A 110 -1.15 -4.59 28.38
C LYS A 110 -1.51 -4.82 26.92
N ARG A 111 -0.57 -4.61 25.99
CA ARG A 111 -0.77 -4.93 24.56
C ARG A 111 -0.97 -6.43 24.33
N GLU A 112 -0.20 -7.27 25.01
CA GLU A 112 -0.30 -8.73 24.91
C GLU A 112 -1.59 -9.26 25.55
N GLU A 113 -1.97 -8.76 26.73
CA GLU A 113 -3.26 -9.05 27.36
C GLU A 113 -4.42 -8.66 26.44
N LYS A 114 -4.35 -7.47 25.84
CA LYS A 114 -5.36 -7.01 24.89
C LYS A 114 -5.40 -7.87 23.64
N ARG A 115 -4.25 -8.34 23.12
CA ARG A 115 -4.19 -9.29 22.01
C ARG A 115 -4.92 -10.59 22.37
N LYS A 116 -4.69 -11.13 23.56
CA LYS A 116 -5.41 -12.32 24.06
C LYS A 116 -6.90 -12.05 24.17
N ALA A 117 -7.31 -10.94 24.76
CA ALA A 117 -8.72 -10.56 24.86
C ALA A 117 -9.39 -10.39 23.48
N VAL A 118 -8.67 -9.86 22.48
CA VAL A 118 -9.18 -9.77 21.10
C VAL A 118 -9.31 -11.16 20.46
N GLN A 119 -8.39 -12.07 20.75
CA GLN A 119 -8.48 -13.46 20.29
C GLN A 119 -9.69 -14.18 20.92
N GLU A 120 -9.91 -14.02 22.22
CA GLU A 120 -11.08 -14.54 22.93
C GLU A 120 -12.38 -13.92 22.40
N LEU A 121 -12.39 -12.61 22.11
CA LEU A 121 -13.53 -11.93 21.48
C LEU A 121 -13.82 -12.49 20.09
N PHE A 122 -12.80 -12.78 19.29
CA PHE A 122 -12.98 -13.40 17.97
C PHE A 122 -13.64 -14.77 18.06
N GLU A 123 -13.21 -15.60 19.00
CA GLU A 123 -13.79 -16.92 19.26
C GLU A 123 -15.24 -16.80 19.77
N SER A 124 -15.52 -15.84 20.64
CA SER A 124 -16.85 -15.57 21.21
C SER A 124 -17.86 -15.06 20.17
N ILE A 125 -17.44 -14.16 19.26
CA ILE A 125 -18.31 -13.61 18.21
C ILE A 125 -18.75 -14.69 17.21
N GLY A 126 -17.95 -15.76 17.05
CA GLY A 126 -18.36 -16.93 16.25
C GLY A 126 -18.29 -16.69 14.74
N PHE A 127 -17.13 -16.27 14.24
CA PHE A 127 -16.91 -16.08 12.79
C PHE A 127 -17.10 -17.39 11.99
N GLN A 128 -17.40 -17.24 10.68
CA GLN A 128 -17.53 -18.38 9.77
C GLN A 128 -16.19 -19.11 9.62
N LYS A 129 -16.21 -20.45 9.48
CA LYS A 129 -15.02 -21.34 9.50
C LYS A 129 -13.87 -20.97 8.55
N PHE A 130 -14.12 -20.17 7.52
CA PHE A 130 -13.09 -19.75 6.55
C PHE A 130 -12.46 -18.39 6.88
N VAL A 131 -12.97 -17.66 7.87
CA VAL A 131 -12.39 -16.39 8.32
C VAL A 131 -11.44 -16.71 9.47
N THR A 132 -10.17 -16.33 9.32
CA THR A 132 -9.19 -16.38 10.40
C THR A 132 -8.98 -14.99 11.00
N LEU A 133 -8.51 -14.94 12.24
CA LEU A 133 -8.24 -13.67 12.94
C LEU A 133 -7.27 -12.77 12.14
N GLU A 134 -6.26 -13.37 11.51
CA GLU A 134 -5.27 -12.66 10.69
C GLU A 134 -5.91 -11.88 9.52
N MET A 135 -7.03 -12.36 8.96
CA MET A 135 -7.68 -11.70 7.83
C MET A 135 -8.41 -10.41 8.22
N ILE A 136 -8.79 -10.26 9.49
CA ILE A 136 -9.53 -9.11 10.01
C ILE A 136 -8.71 -8.27 10.99
N TRP A 137 -7.47 -8.70 11.27
CA TRP A 137 -6.62 -8.11 12.28
C TRP A 137 -6.25 -6.66 11.94
N ASP A 138 -6.38 -5.76 12.92
CA ASP A 138 -5.90 -4.38 12.83
C ASP A 138 -4.96 -4.09 14.01
N GLU A 139 -3.72 -3.70 13.72
CA GLU A 139 -2.73 -3.32 14.74
C GLU A 139 -3.23 -2.18 15.63
N LYS A 140 -4.09 -1.30 15.10
CA LYS A 140 -4.68 -0.19 15.87
C LYS A 140 -5.52 -0.68 17.04
N TRP A 141 -6.00 -1.92 17.02
CA TRP A 141 -6.70 -2.52 18.15
C TRP A 141 -5.83 -2.66 19.39
N LEU A 142 -4.50 -2.72 19.25
CA LEU A 142 -3.57 -2.81 20.38
C LEU A 142 -3.30 -1.45 21.04
N ASN A 143 -3.74 -0.33 20.44
CA ASN A 143 -3.54 1.00 21.01
C ASN A 143 -4.34 1.18 22.31
N ALA A 144 -3.73 1.78 23.33
CA ALA A 144 -4.36 2.01 24.63
C ALA A 144 -5.65 2.86 24.53
N SER A 145 -5.74 3.75 23.53
CA SER A 145 -6.90 4.60 23.30
C SER A 145 -8.15 3.88 22.77
N VAL A 146 -7.99 2.68 22.21
CA VAL A 146 -9.11 1.92 21.64
C VAL A 146 -9.69 1.01 22.71
N THR A 147 -10.97 1.13 23.03
CA THR A 147 -11.61 0.23 24.00
C THR A 147 -11.94 -1.13 23.38
N LEU A 148 -11.99 -2.20 24.18
CA LEU A 148 -12.36 -3.55 23.71
C LEU A 148 -13.76 -3.57 23.06
N SER A 149 -14.71 -2.79 23.59
CA SER A 149 -16.05 -2.65 23.00
C SER A 149 -16.01 -2.08 21.57
N LYS A 150 -15.10 -1.13 21.29
CA LYS A 150 -14.93 -0.60 19.94
C LYS A 150 -14.38 -1.66 18.98
N VAL A 151 -13.45 -2.49 19.45
CA VAL A 151 -12.94 -3.63 18.67
C VAL A 151 -14.04 -4.64 18.39
N GLU A 152 -14.85 -4.98 19.39
CA GLU A 152 -15.98 -5.89 19.26
C GLU A 152 -17.01 -5.38 18.21
N ASN A 153 -17.35 -4.10 18.25
CA ASN A 153 -18.25 -3.50 17.27
C ASN A 153 -17.68 -3.56 15.85
N GLN A 154 -16.40 -3.25 15.67
CA GLN A 154 -15.73 -3.35 14.37
C GLN A 154 -15.67 -4.79 13.85
N MET A 155 -15.42 -5.75 14.74
CA MET A 155 -15.47 -7.18 14.41
C MET A 155 -16.86 -7.59 13.95
N LYS A 156 -17.92 -7.20 14.68
CA LYS A 156 -19.31 -7.48 14.32
C LYS A 156 -19.69 -6.85 12.96
N GLU A 157 -19.36 -5.59 12.73
CA GLU A 157 -19.58 -4.93 11.43
C GLU A 157 -18.90 -5.69 10.29
N THR A 158 -17.66 -6.12 10.50
CA THR A 158 -16.91 -6.91 9.52
C THR A 158 -17.56 -8.27 9.29
N MET A 159 -18.02 -8.94 10.35
CA MET A 159 -18.77 -10.20 10.26
C MET A 159 -20.05 -10.05 9.42
N TYR A 160 -20.85 -9.01 9.68
CA TYR A 160 -22.07 -8.72 8.92
C TYR A 160 -21.77 -8.49 7.45
N ARG A 161 -20.77 -7.65 7.13
CA ARG A 161 -20.34 -7.38 5.76
C ARG A 161 -19.92 -8.66 5.00
N ILE A 162 -19.12 -9.51 5.64
CA ILE A 162 -18.71 -10.80 5.04
C ILE A 162 -19.94 -11.69 4.82
N GLY A 163 -20.86 -11.74 5.79
CA GLY A 163 -22.11 -12.49 5.68
C GLY A 163 -22.98 -12.03 4.51
N GLU A 164 -23.17 -10.73 4.36
CA GLU A 164 -23.92 -10.15 3.24
C GLU A 164 -23.27 -10.43 1.90
N GLU A 165 -21.95 -10.30 1.79
CA GLU A 165 -21.22 -10.60 0.56
C GLU A 165 -21.35 -12.07 0.15
N VAL A 166 -21.21 -12.99 1.09
CA VAL A 166 -21.36 -14.43 0.84
C VAL A 166 -22.80 -14.76 0.47
N GLY A 167 -23.78 -14.18 1.18
CA GLY A 167 -25.19 -14.29 0.87
C GLY A 167 -25.52 -13.80 -0.54
N TRP A 168 -25.06 -12.61 -0.90
CA TRP A 168 -25.22 -12.02 -2.23
C TRP A 168 -24.57 -12.88 -3.31
N LYS A 169 -23.32 -13.33 -3.10
CA LYS A 169 -22.61 -14.22 -4.04
C LYS A 169 -23.36 -15.55 -4.23
N SER A 170 -23.92 -16.12 -3.15
CA SER A 170 -24.72 -17.35 -3.20
C SER A 170 -26.03 -17.15 -3.96
N ILE A 171 -26.78 -16.09 -3.66
CA ILE A 171 -28.01 -15.71 -4.37
C ILE A 171 -27.72 -15.52 -5.86
N ARG A 172 -26.66 -14.78 -6.20
CA ARG A 172 -26.24 -14.56 -7.59
C ARG A 172 -25.89 -15.86 -8.29
N ARG A 173 -25.13 -16.76 -7.66
CA ARG A 173 -24.84 -18.10 -8.22
C ARG A 173 -26.12 -18.89 -8.45
N HIS A 174 -27.05 -18.90 -7.48
CA HIS A 174 -28.34 -19.57 -7.62
C HIS A 174 -29.14 -19.05 -8.82
N TRP A 175 -29.22 -17.72 -8.99
CA TRP A 175 -29.90 -17.11 -10.15
C TRP A 175 -29.25 -17.47 -11.49
N ILE A 176 -27.92 -17.47 -11.56
CA ILE A 176 -27.17 -17.88 -12.77
C ILE A 176 -27.46 -19.34 -13.10
N LEU A 177 -27.35 -20.24 -12.13
CA LEU A 177 -27.64 -21.67 -12.28
C LEU A 177 -29.09 -21.89 -12.72
N ARG A 178 -30.05 -21.23 -12.08
CA ARG A 178 -31.47 -21.33 -12.42
C ARG A 178 -31.75 -20.84 -13.85
N ARG A 179 -31.10 -19.76 -14.28
CA ARG A 179 -31.19 -19.25 -15.66
C ARG A 179 -30.61 -20.25 -16.66
N GLN A 180 -29.48 -20.88 -16.34
CA GLN A 180 -28.86 -21.90 -17.17
C GLN A 180 -29.77 -23.14 -17.29
N SER A 181 -30.25 -23.66 -16.15
CA SER A 181 -31.19 -24.79 -16.12
C SER A 181 -32.49 -24.51 -16.88
N ARG A 182 -32.99 -23.27 -16.89
CA ARG A 182 -34.15 -22.88 -17.72
C ARG A 182 -33.83 -22.95 -19.21
N LYS A 183 -32.66 -22.46 -19.63
CA LYS A 183 -32.21 -22.56 -21.03
C LYS A 183 -32.03 -24.02 -21.44
N ASP A 184 -31.40 -24.83 -20.61
CA ASP A 184 -31.18 -26.26 -20.89
C ASP A 184 -32.50 -27.01 -20.98
N ARG A 185 -33.46 -26.72 -20.08
CA ARG A 185 -34.80 -27.31 -20.13
C ARG A 185 -35.55 -26.90 -21.41
N SER A 186 -35.47 -25.62 -21.80
CA SER A 186 -36.04 -25.13 -23.08
C SER A 186 -35.38 -25.77 -24.30
N TRP A 187 -34.07 -25.96 -24.28
CA TRP A 187 -33.34 -26.63 -25.34
C TRP A 187 -33.68 -28.12 -25.43
N LEU A 188 -33.84 -28.79 -24.28
CA LEU A 188 -34.28 -30.18 -24.20
C LEU A 188 -35.72 -30.37 -24.70
N THR A 189 -36.65 -29.47 -24.36
CA THR A 189 -38.03 -29.53 -24.87
C THR A 189 -38.06 -29.30 -26.38
N PHE A 190 -37.31 -28.31 -26.88
CA PHE A 190 -37.15 -28.07 -28.32
C PHE A 190 -36.58 -29.30 -29.06
N ARG A 191 -35.56 -29.95 -28.49
CA ARG A 191 -34.96 -31.17 -29.05
C ARG A 191 -35.95 -32.34 -29.07
N ARG A 192 -36.74 -32.53 -28.01
CA ARG A 192 -37.79 -33.55 -27.95
C ARG A 192 -38.86 -33.31 -29.01
N GLU A 193 -39.32 -32.07 -29.14
CA GLU A 193 -40.32 -31.66 -30.12
C GLU A 193 -39.82 -31.89 -31.56
N ARG A 194 -38.57 -31.52 -31.85
CA ARG A 194 -37.94 -31.84 -33.14
C ARG A 194 -37.88 -33.35 -33.40
N LYS A 195 -37.53 -34.16 -32.40
CA LYS A 195 -37.45 -35.62 -32.55
C LYS A 195 -38.82 -36.23 -32.89
N LYS A 196 -39.90 -35.73 -32.28
CA LYS A 196 -41.29 -36.15 -32.59
C LYS A 196 -41.73 -35.76 -34.01
N ARG A 197 -41.29 -34.62 -34.53
CA ARG A 197 -41.63 -34.15 -35.89
C ARG A 197 -40.84 -34.82 -37.02
N LEU A 198 -39.76 -35.53 -36.71
CA LEU A 198 -38.92 -36.20 -37.72
C LEU A 198 -39.66 -37.33 -38.48
N PRO A 199 -40.36 -38.27 -37.81
CA PRO A 199 -41.20 -39.26 -38.46
C PRO A 199 -42.28 -38.65 -39.35
N ASP A 200 -43.03 -37.65 -38.85
CA ASP A 200 -44.08 -36.96 -39.60
C ASP A 200 -43.54 -36.30 -40.86
N ARG A 201 -42.39 -35.63 -40.77
CA ARG A 201 -41.75 -35.00 -41.93
C ARG A 201 -41.31 -36.03 -42.96
N LYS A 202 -40.87 -37.22 -42.55
CA LYS A 202 -40.53 -38.32 -43.46
C LYS A 202 -41.77 -38.92 -44.11
N LEU A 203 -42.87 -39.07 -43.36
CA LEU A 203 -44.13 -39.60 -43.87
C LEU A 203 -44.75 -38.66 -44.91
N ARG A 204 -44.87 -37.36 -44.60
CA ARG A 204 -45.36 -36.33 -45.54
C ARG A 204 -44.58 -36.30 -46.85
N LYS A 205 -43.24 -36.42 -46.79
CA LYS A 205 -42.39 -36.51 -47.99
C LYS A 205 -42.65 -37.77 -48.82
N ARG A 206 -42.99 -38.91 -48.19
CA ARG A 206 -43.36 -40.14 -48.90
C ARG A 206 -44.72 -39.99 -49.58
N GLU A 207 -45.69 -39.42 -48.88
CA GLU A 207 -47.04 -39.14 -49.42
C GLU A 207 -47.00 -38.16 -50.59
N GLU A 208 -46.24 -37.08 -50.49
CA GLU A 208 -46.04 -36.14 -51.60
C GLU A 208 -45.41 -36.80 -52.82
N LYS A 209 -44.40 -37.66 -52.63
CA LYS A 209 -43.81 -38.43 -53.73
C LYS A 209 -44.84 -39.36 -54.38
N GLN A 210 -45.64 -40.06 -53.58
CA GLN A 210 -46.74 -40.90 -54.07
C GLN A 210 -47.77 -40.09 -54.87
N ARG A 211 -48.18 -38.92 -54.37
CA ARG A 211 -49.11 -38.02 -55.07
C ARG A 211 -48.55 -37.55 -56.41
N LYS A 212 -47.27 -37.15 -56.47
CA LYS A 212 -46.60 -36.75 -57.72
C LYS A 212 -46.55 -37.89 -58.73
N LEU A 213 -46.20 -39.11 -58.29
CA LEU A 213 -46.19 -40.29 -59.15
C LEU A 213 -47.57 -40.62 -59.71
N LEU A 214 -48.61 -40.55 -58.89
CA LEU A 214 -50.01 -40.76 -59.32
C LEU A 214 -50.44 -39.68 -60.32
N GLN A 215 -50.05 -38.43 -60.09
CA GLN A 215 -50.35 -37.32 -60.99
C GLN A 215 -49.61 -37.49 -62.34
N GLU A 216 -48.34 -37.87 -62.33
CA GLU A 216 -47.57 -38.18 -63.55
C GLU A 216 -48.17 -39.34 -64.32
N LYS A 217 -48.54 -40.44 -63.65
CA LYS A 217 -49.22 -41.58 -64.28
C LYS A 217 -50.54 -41.14 -64.92
N SER A 218 -51.33 -40.32 -64.20
CA SER A 218 -52.59 -39.78 -64.72
C SER A 218 -52.38 -38.88 -65.93
N GLN A 219 -51.35 -38.03 -65.91
CA GLN A 219 -50.98 -37.20 -67.06
C GLN A 219 -50.51 -38.04 -68.25
N ARG A 220 -49.73 -39.11 -68.03
CA ARG A 220 -49.32 -40.06 -69.09
C ARG A 220 -50.52 -40.75 -69.72
N ILE A 221 -51.48 -41.21 -68.91
CA ILE A 221 -52.72 -41.82 -69.39
C ILE A 221 -53.53 -40.81 -70.21
N ARG A 222 -53.70 -39.58 -69.71
CA ARG A 222 -54.37 -38.49 -70.47
C ARG A 222 -53.67 -38.20 -71.80
N LYS A 223 -52.33 -38.14 -71.84
CA LYS A 223 -51.56 -37.96 -73.08
C LYS A 223 -51.78 -39.13 -74.04
N LYS A 224 -51.75 -40.38 -73.57
CA LYS A 224 -52.02 -41.57 -74.38
C LYS A 224 -53.43 -41.56 -74.96
N LEU A 225 -54.45 -41.27 -74.14
CA LEU A 225 -55.84 -41.10 -74.58
C LEU A 225 -55.96 -39.99 -75.63
N ARG A 226 -55.30 -38.84 -75.43
CA ARG A 226 -55.27 -37.74 -76.40
C ARG A 226 -54.68 -38.18 -77.75
N ILE A 227 -53.58 -38.93 -77.75
CA ILE A 227 -52.98 -39.50 -78.97
C ILE A 227 -53.92 -40.48 -79.65
N LEU A 228 -54.58 -41.36 -78.89
CA LEU A 228 -55.53 -42.34 -79.43
C LEU A 228 -56.72 -41.64 -80.11
N ILE A 229 -57.29 -40.62 -79.47
CA ILE A 229 -58.38 -39.81 -80.02
C ILE A 229 -57.93 -39.10 -81.31
N MET A 230 -56.70 -38.57 -81.36
CA MET A 230 -56.15 -37.98 -82.59
C MET A 230 -56.00 -39.01 -83.73
N ARG A 231 -55.65 -40.26 -83.42
CA ARG A 231 -55.57 -41.34 -84.42
C ARG A 231 -56.95 -41.77 -84.93
N LEU A 232 -57.96 -41.83 -84.06
CA LEU A 232 -59.33 -42.19 -84.42
C LEU A 232 -60.05 -41.10 -85.24
N LYS A 233 -59.66 -39.83 -85.10
CA LYS A 233 -60.16 -38.72 -85.93
C LYS A 233 -59.55 -38.64 -87.35
N LYS A 234 -58.68 -39.58 -87.77
CA LYS A 234 -58.27 -39.71 -89.18
C LYS A 234 -59.31 -40.56 -89.94
N PRO A 235 -60.09 -40.01 -90.89
CA PRO A 235 -61.11 -40.77 -91.61
C PRO A 235 -60.49 -41.82 -92.55
N ARG A 236 -61.00 -43.07 -92.49
CA ARG A 236 -60.71 -44.14 -93.45
C ARG A 236 -61.48 -43.88 -94.76
N ARG A 237 -60.78 -43.78 -95.89
CA ARG A 237 -61.39 -43.74 -97.24
C ARG A 237 -61.89 -45.16 -97.60
N MET A 238 -63.20 -45.31 -97.80
CA MET A 238 -63.80 -46.56 -98.32
C MET A 238 -63.92 -46.49 -99.86
N THR A 239 -63.63 -47.60 -100.52
CA THR A 239 -63.65 -47.78 -101.99
C THR A 239 -65.00 -48.28 -102.48
N ILE A 240 -65.38 -47.84 -103.69
CA ILE A 240 -66.73 -47.83 -104.29
C ILE A 240 -67.43 -49.22 -104.41
N GLN A 241 -66.73 -50.34 -104.23
CA GLN A 241 -67.32 -51.68 -104.43
C GLN A 241 -68.30 -52.12 -103.33
N GLU A 242 -68.24 -51.58 -102.11
CA GLU A 242 -69.09 -52.04 -100.99
C GLU A 242 -70.49 -51.40 -100.95
N LEU A 243 -70.82 -50.47 -101.85
CA LEU A 243 -72.11 -49.75 -101.81
C LEU A 243 -73.28 -50.43 -102.54
N PHE A 244 -73.07 -51.52 -103.29
CA PHE A 244 -74.12 -52.03 -104.21
C PHE A 244 -74.77 -53.38 -103.87
N GLN A 245 -74.41 -54.07 -102.78
CA GLN A 245 -75.01 -55.39 -102.48
C GLN A 245 -76.23 -55.40 -101.54
N ASN A 246 -76.69 -54.27 -100.99
CA ASN A 246 -77.89 -54.26 -100.15
C ASN A 246 -78.97 -53.32 -100.72
N ARG A 247 -79.58 -53.73 -101.83
CA ARG A 247 -80.99 -53.44 -102.17
C ARG A 247 -81.64 -54.66 -102.85
N SER A 248 -82.05 -55.63 -102.05
CA SER A 248 -83.26 -56.45 -102.21
C SER A 248 -83.60 -57.10 -100.89
#